data_AF-A0A951H0N6-F1
#
_entry.id   AF-A0A951H0N6-F1
#
_cell.length_a   1.000
_cell.length_b   1.000
_cell.length_c   1.000
_cell.angle_alpha   90.00
_cell.angle_beta   90.00
_cell.angle_gamma   90.00
#
_symmetry.space_group_name_H-M   'P 1'
#
loop_
_entity.id
_entity.type
_entity.pdbx_description
1 polymer ?
#
loop_
_entity_poly.entity_id
_entity_poly.type
_entity_poly.pdbx_seq_one_letter_code
_entity_poly.pdbx_strand_id
1 'polypeptide(L)'
;MSYRRRASPLHAARAGAGCAYCLALGVAALLESNPLLLAGVTLAIILAGVGAAVGREFARAALLALPLAIAIALVNALVTRDGLTVIVRLGDLPLLGHTDITLEATTYGAI
;
A
#
# COMPACT_ATOMS: atom_id res chain seq x y z
N MET A 1 -0.93 19.12 11.94
CA MET A 1 -1.70 18.21 12.82
C MET A 1 -0.95 18.09 14.13
N SER A 2 -1.55 18.37 15.28
CA SER A 2 -0.94 18.10 16.58
C SER A 2 -1.41 16.76 17.13
N TYR A 3 -0.51 16.02 17.79
CA TYR A 3 -0.84 14.74 18.42
C TYR A 3 -1.92 14.93 19.49
N ARG A 4 -2.96 14.09 19.46
CA ARG A 4 -4.02 14.04 20.47
C ARG A 4 -4.14 12.63 21.00
N ARG A 5 -3.90 12.45 22.30
CA ARG A 5 -4.09 11.17 22.98
C ARG A 5 -5.57 10.82 22.99
N ARG A 6 -5.94 9.65 22.46
CA ARG A 6 -7.29 9.09 22.55
C ARG A 6 -7.36 7.97 23.59
N ALA A 7 -8.54 7.73 24.14
CA ALA A 7 -8.79 6.64 25.08
C ALA A 7 -8.94 5.30 24.33
N SER A 8 -7.84 4.79 23.76
CA SER A 8 -7.81 3.47 23.13
C SER A 8 -6.70 2.60 23.72
N PRO A 9 -6.86 1.26 23.72
CA PRO A 9 -5.83 0.34 24.24
C PRO A 9 -4.47 0.52 23.56
N LEU A 10 -4.48 0.85 22.26
CA LEU A 10 -3.26 1.14 21.49
C LEU A 10 -2.56 2.43 21.95
N HIS A 11 -3.31 3.45 22.40
CA HIS A 11 -2.73 4.67 22.99
C HIS A 11 -2.32 4.48 24.46
N ALA A 12 -2.71 3.37 25.09
CA ALA A 12 -2.29 2.99 26.43
C ALA A 12 -0.98 2.16 26.41
N ALA A 13 -0.64 1.54 25.28
CA ALA A 13 0.62 0.84 25.09
C ALA A 13 1.83 1.80 25.21
N ARG A 14 2.99 1.27 25.62
CA ARG A 14 4.24 2.05 25.65
C ARG A 14 4.59 2.52 24.24
N ALA A 15 5.06 3.76 24.13
CA ALA A 15 5.47 4.35 22.85
C ALA A 15 6.45 3.45 22.07
N GLY A 16 7.41 2.81 22.77
CA GLY A 16 8.34 1.88 22.14
C GLY A 16 7.67 0.66 21.49
N ALA A 17 6.62 0.11 22.10
CA ALA A 17 5.86 -1.00 21.52
C ALA A 17 5.10 -0.57 20.26
N GLY A 18 4.51 0.64 20.27
CA GLY A 18 3.88 1.22 19.09
C GLY A 18 4.88 1.46 17.94
N CYS A 19 6.04 2.03 18.25
CA CYS A 19 7.11 2.23 17.27
C CYS A 19 7.61 0.90 16.68
N ALA A 20 7.85 -0.10 17.53
CA ALA A 20 8.30 -1.42 17.08
C ALA A 20 7.24 -2.11 16.19
N TYR A 21 5.96 -1.99 16.53
CA TYR A 21 4.86 -2.52 15.71
C TYR A 21 4.80 -1.86 14.33
N CYS A 22 4.88 -0.53 14.27
CA CYS A 22 4.91 0.20 12.99
C CYS A 22 6.14 -0.16 12.16
N LEU A 23 7.31 -0.30 12.80
CA LEU A 23 8.55 -0.68 12.12
C LEU A 23 8.45 -2.10 11.56
N ALA A 24 7.91 -3.05 12.33
CA ALA A 24 7.72 -4.42 11.87
C ALA A 24 6.82 -4.50 10.61
N LEU A 25 5.70 -3.77 10.60
CA LEU A 25 4.81 -3.71 9.43
C LEU A 25 5.47 -3.03 8.23
N GLY A 26 6.22 -1.95 8.45
CA GLY A 26 6.95 -1.25 7.39
C GLY A 26 8.05 -2.13 6.77
N VAL A 27 8.80 -2.85 7.60
CA VAL A 27 9.83 -3.79 7.13
C VAL A 27 9.21 -4.97 6.39
N ALA A 28 8.09 -5.51 6.87
CA ALA A 28 7.37 -6.58 6.18
C ALA A 28 6.88 -6.12 4.79
N ALA A 29 6.33 -4.91 4.68
CA ALA A 29 5.91 -4.35 3.40
C ALA A 29 7.05 -4.14 2.39
N LEU A 30 8.28 -3.89 2.87
CA LEU A 30 9.45 -3.70 2.01
C LEU A 30 10.13 -5.00 1.59
N LEU A 31 10.04 -6.05 2.41
CA LEU A 31 10.70 -7.34 2.15
C LEU A 31 9.82 -8.29 1.33
N GLU A 32 8.50 -8.21 1.48
CA GLU A 32 7.58 -9.17 0.88
C GLU A 32 7.13 -8.76 -0.51
N SER A 33 7.19 -9.69 -1.46
CA SER A 33 6.60 -9.54 -2.80
C SER A 33 5.32 -10.36 -2.98
N ASN A 34 4.94 -11.17 -1.99
CA ASN A 34 3.72 -11.98 -2.08
C ASN A 34 2.47 -11.10 -1.85
N PRO A 35 1.53 -11.01 -2.81
CA PRO A 35 0.37 -10.14 -2.70
C PRO A 35 -0.55 -10.49 -1.53
N LEU A 36 -0.62 -11.77 -1.13
CA LEU A 36 -1.43 -12.20 0.02
C LEU A 36 -0.83 -11.71 1.35
N LEU A 37 0.50 -11.73 1.47
CA LEU A 37 1.18 -11.22 2.66
C LEU A 37 1.04 -9.71 2.77
N LEU A 38 1.22 -9.00 1.66
CA LEU A 38 1.00 -7.56 1.60
C LEU A 38 -0.45 -7.17 1.93
N ALA A 39 -1.44 -7.92 1.41
CA ALA A 39 -2.84 -7.74 1.80
C ALA A 39 -3.06 -7.94 3.31
N GLY A 40 -2.40 -8.94 3.91
CA GLY A 40 -2.41 -9.16 5.36
C GLY A 40 -1.81 -7.99 6.16
N VAL A 41 -0.68 -7.45 5.70
CA VAL A 41 -0.05 -6.26 6.29
C VAL A 41 -0.97 -5.05 6.20
N THR A 42 -1.59 -4.81 5.05
CA THR A 42 -2.57 -3.73 4.85
C THR A 42 -3.76 -3.87 5.80
N LEU A 43 -4.30 -5.09 5.94
CA LEU A 43 -5.39 -5.36 6.88
C LEU A 43 -4.96 -5.08 8.33
N ALA A 44 -3.76 -5.49 8.74
CA ALA A 44 -3.23 -5.21 10.07
C ALA A 44 -3.08 -3.70 10.35
N ILE A 45 -2.69 -2.91 9.35
CA ILE A 45 -2.64 -1.45 9.45
C ILE A 45 -4.05 -0.86 9.63
N ILE A 46 -5.03 -1.33 8.84
CA ILE A 46 -6.42 -0.86 8.94
C ILE A 46 -7.00 -1.18 10.33
N LEU A 47 -6.82 -2.42 10.81
CA LEU A 47 -7.30 -2.82 12.13
C LEU A 47 -6.63 -2.02 13.26
N ALA A 48 -5.33 -1.72 13.13
CA ALA A 48 -4.65 -0.86 14.08
C ALA A 48 -5.23 0.58 14.07
N GLY A 49 -5.52 1.13 12.89
CA GLY A 49 -6.16 2.45 12.76
C GLY A 49 -7.57 2.49 13.36
N VAL A 50 -8.37 1.44 13.15
CA VAL A 50 -9.71 1.28 13.74
C VAL A 50 -9.61 1.12 15.26
N GLY A 51 -8.72 0.25 15.76
CA GLY A 51 -8.50 0.04 17.19
C GLY A 51 -7.90 1.25 17.90
N ALA A 52 -7.20 2.12 17.18
CA ALA A 52 -6.72 3.40 17.69
C ALA A 52 -7.80 4.50 17.63
N ALA A 53 -8.95 4.20 17.02
CA ALA A 53 -10.04 5.13 16.75
C ALA A 53 -9.60 6.37 15.97
N VAL A 54 -8.61 6.27 15.06
CA VAL A 54 -8.03 7.40 14.30
C VAL A 54 -8.47 7.44 12.84
N GLY A 55 -9.62 6.86 12.50
CA GLY A 55 -10.07 6.69 11.11
C GLY A 55 -10.12 7.98 10.29
N ARG A 56 -10.46 9.12 10.90
CA ARG A 56 -10.53 10.43 10.20
C ARG A 56 -9.15 10.98 9.84
N GLU A 57 -8.20 10.85 10.76
CA GLU A 57 -6.80 11.21 10.54
C GLU A 57 -6.14 10.25 9.55
N PHE A 58 -6.43 8.96 9.68
CA PHE A 58 -5.97 7.91 8.77
C PHE A 58 -6.48 8.16 7.34
N ALA A 59 -7.76 8.48 7.16
CA ALA A 59 -8.32 8.81 5.85
C ALA A 59 -7.68 10.06 5.23
N ARG A 60 -7.36 11.08 6.03
CA ARG A 60 -6.65 12.28 5.53
C ARG A 60 -5.22 11.95 5.10
N ALA A 61 -4.51 11.13 5.86
CA ALA A 61 -3.18 10.66 5.49
C ALA A 61 -3.24 9.81 4.21
N ALA A 62 -4.22 8.92 4.10
CA ALA A 62 -4.45 8.13 2.90
C ALA A 62 -4.76 9.00 1.69
N LEU A 63 -5.62 10.02 1.83
CA LEU A 63 -5.92 10.97 0.74
C LEU A 63 -4.69 11.77 0.28
N LEU A 64 -3.78 12.10 1.20
CA LEU A 64 -2.50 12.75 0.86
C LEU A 64 -1.54 11.80 0.16
N ALA A 65 -1.52 10.52 0.54
CA ALA A 65 -0.69 9.50 -0.09
C ALA A 65 -1.25 9.01 -1.44
N LEU A 66 -2.57 9.12 -1.64
CA LEU A 66 -3.29 8.64 -2.81
C LEU A 66 -2.68 9.07 -4.16
N PRO A 67 -2.38 10.37 -4.43
CA PRO A 67 -1.80 10.77 -5.72
C PRO A 67 -0.44 10.14 -5.98
N LEU A 68 0.40 9.99 -4.94
CA LEU A 68 1.68 9.31 -5.06
C LEU A 68 1.50 7.81 -5.30
N ALA A 69 0.58 7.17 -4.58
CA ALA A 69 0.26 5.75 -4.77
C ALA A 69 -0.27 5.48 -6.19
N ILE A 70 -1.14 6.33 -6.72
CA ILE A 70 -1.63 6.24 -8.09
C ILE A 70 -0.47 6.38 -9.09
N ALA A 71 0.42 7.36 -8.90
CA ALA A 71 1.57 7.53 -9.77
C ALA A 71 2.48 6.29 -9.77
N ILE A 72 2.77 5.72 -8.60
CA ILE A 72 3.57 4.50 -8.45
C ILE A 72 2.86 3.32 -9.12
N ALA A 73 1.56 3.14 -8.88
CA ALA A 73 0.77 2.07 -9.48
C ALA A 73 0.75 2.16 -11.02
N LEU A 74 0.59 3.36 -11.58
CA LEU A 74 0.61 3.59 -13.03
C LEU A 74 1.99 3.30 -13.61
N VAL A 75 3.06 3.74 -12.95
CA VAL A 75 4.43 3.45 -13.38
C VAL A 75 4.69 1.95 -13.32
N ASN A 76 4.33 1.28 -12.22
CA ASN A 76 4.49 -0.16 -12.07
C ASN A 76 3.68 -0.92 -13.13
N ALA A 77 2.44 -0.52 -13.41
CA ALA A 77 1.60 -1.16 -14.43
C ALA A 77 2.15 -0.98 -15.86
N LEU A 78 2.82 0.13 -16.14
CA LEU A 78 3.36 0.44 -17.48
C LEU A 78 4.78 -0.12 -17.70
N VAL A 79 5.55 -0.27 -16.62
CA VAL A 79 6.97 -0.68 -16.67
C VAL A 79 7.14 -2.18 -16.36
N THR A 80 6.28 -2.77 -15.53
CA THR A 80 6.38 -4.19 -15.14
C THR A 80 5.86 -5.09 -16.25
N ARG A 81 6.74 -5.92 -16.82
CA ARG A 81 6.47 -6.76 -18.01
C ARG A 81 6.29 -8.25 -17.68
N ASP A 82 6.35 -8.63 -16.40
CA ASP A 82 6.37 -10.02 -15.94
C ASP A 82 4.98 -10.65 -15.72
N GLY A 83 3.94 -10.12 -16.39
CA GLY A 83 2.59 -10.68 -16.25
C GLY A 83 2.25 -11.70 -17.34
N LEU A 84 1.82 -12.90 -16.94
CA LEU A 84 1.40 -13.97 -17.84
C LEU A 84 -0.02 -13.73 -18.39
N THR A 85 -0.82 -12.87 -17.74
CA THR A 85 -2.24 -12.71 -18.06
C THR A 85 -2.54 -11.31 -18.58
N VAL A 86 -2.60 -11.15 -19.91
CA VAL A 86 -2.84 -9.85 -20.56
C VAL A 86 -4.33 -9.48 -20.52
N ILE A 87 -4.68 -8.35 -19.89
CA ILE A 87 -6.05 -7.79 -19.86
C ILE A 87 -6.28 -6.89 -21.07
N VAL A 88 -5.32 -6.01 -21.39
CA VAL A 88 -5.40 -5.12 -22.54
C VAL A 88 -4.06 -5.12 -23.24
N ARG A 89 -4.07 -5.53 -24.51
CA ARG A 89 -2.90 -5.48 -25.38
C ARG A 89 -2.90 -4.12 -26.06
N LEU A 90 -2.07 -3.18 -25.59
CA LEU A 90 -2.07 -1.79 -26.06
C LEU A 90 -1.26 -1.61 -27.37
N GLY A 91 -0.58 -2.67 -27.81
CA GLY A 91 0.24 -2.67 -29.03
C GLY A 91 1.63 -2.08 -28.82
N ASP A 92 2.38 -1.94 -29.90
CA ASP A 92 3.70 -1.29 -29.88
C ASP A 92 3.55 0.23 -29.80
N LEU A 93 3.87 0.79 -28.64
CA LEU A 93 4.02 2.23 -28.50
C LEU A 93 5.45 2.64 -28.90
N PRO A 94 5.63 3.62 -29.80
CA PRO A 94 6.92 3.91 -30.45
C PRO A 94 8.04 4.40 -29.51
N LEU A 95 7.74 4.66 -28.23
CA LEU A 95 8.72 5.04 -27.20
C LEU A 95 8.86 4.01 -26.06
N LEU A 96 7.95 3.04 -25.95
CA LEU A 96 7.86 2.09 -24.82
C LEU A 96 7.95 0.62 -25.25
N GLY A 97 7.77 0.30 -26.53
CA GLY A 97 7.70 -1.07 -27.07
C GLY A 97 6.35 -1.74 -26.82
N HIS A 98 6.30 -3.07 -26.91
CA HIS A 98 5.11 -3.88 -26.64
C HIS A 98 4.57 -3.57 -25.22
N THR A 99 3.44 -2.87 -25.15
CA THR A 99 2.85 -2.45 -23.87
C THR A 99 1.61 -3.30 -23.61
N ASP A 100 1.79 -4.37 -22.85
CA ASP A 100 0.72 -5.28 -22.45
C ASP A 100 0.34 -4.98 -21.00
N ILE A 101 -0.92 -4.56 -20.78
CA ILE A 101 -1.46 -4.37 -19.42
C ILE A 101 -1.86 -5.75 -18.90
N THR A 102 -1.17 -6.23 -17.87
CA THR A 102 -1.39 -7.56 -17.30
C THR A 102 -2.16 -7.50 -15.98
N LEU A 103 -2.93 -8.56 -15.69
CA LEU A 103 -3.65 -8.71 -14.43
C LEU A 103 -2.68 -8.71 -13.25
N GLU A 104 -1.52 -9.35 -13.40
CA GLU A 104 -0.49 -9.32 -12.36
C GLU A 104 0.01 -7.89 -12.12
N ALA A 105 0.35 -7.13 -13.16
CA ALA A 105 0.86 -5.76 -12.98
C ALA A 105 -0.18 -4.81 -12.35
N THR A 106 -1.46 -4.97 -12.67
CA THR A 106 -2.54 -4.19 -12.01
C THR A 106 -2.74 -4.59 -10.55
N THR A 107 -2.62 -5.89 -10.23
CA THR A 107 -2.75 -6.39 -8.85
C THR A 107 -1.56 -5.98 -7.99
N TYR A 108 -0.34 -6.04 -8.53
CA TYR A 108 0.87 -5.56 -7.88
C TYR A 108 0.88 -4.03 -7.70
N GLY A 109 0.34 -3.28 -8.65
CA GLY A 109 0.21 -1.83 -8.50
C GLY A 109 -0.85 -1.40 -7.49
N ALA A 110 -1.85 -2.24 -7.23
CA ALA A 110 -2.99 -1.90 -6.37
C ALA A 110 -2.75 -2.15 -4.87
N ILE A 111 -1.74 -2.96 -4.52
CA ILE A 111 -1.39 -3.33 -3.15
C ILE A 111 -0.10 -2.61 -2.75
#